data_AF-A0A9W6RZS7-F1
#
_entry.id   AF-A0A9W6RZS7-F1
#
_cell.length_a   1.000
_cell.length_b   1.000
_cell.length_c   1.000
_cell.angle_alpha   90.00
_cell.angle_beta   90.00
_cell.angle_gamma   90.00
#
_symmetry.space_group_name_H-M   'P 1'
#
loop_
_entity.id
_entity.type
_entity.pdbx_description
1 polymer ?
#
loop_
_entity_poly.entity_id
_entity_poly.type
_entity_poly.pdbx_seq_one_letter_code
_entity_poly.pdbx_strand_id
1 'polypeptide(L)' 'MRRYLPDLIDGVLARRIDPGRVFDLSLPLDHVAEGYRAMDERRAIKALLKP' A
#
# COMPACT_ATOMS: atom_id res chain seq x y z
N MET A 1 17.66 9.73 -4.42
CA MET A 1 18.33 8.94 -3.35
C MET A 1 17.47 7.71 -3.06
N ARG A 2 18.03 6.49 -3.10
CA ARG A 2 17.33 5.22 -2.84
C ARG A 2 17.96 4.42 -1.68
N ARG A 3 18.56 5.12 -0.71
CA ARG A 3 19.41 4.55 0.35
C ARG A 3 18.79 3.37 1.08
N TYR A 4 17.50 3.44 1.42
CA TYR A 4 16.82 2.41 2.20
C TYR A 4 16.24 1.28 1.33
N LEU A 5 16.24 1.43 0.02
CA LEU A 5 15.56 0.49 -0.87
C LEU A 5 16.19 -0.91 -0.86
N PRO A 6 17.53 -1.08 -0.93
CA PRO A 6 18.15 -2.40 -0.85
C PRO A 6 17.76 -3.14 0.44
N ASP A 7 17.97 -2.51 1.60
CA ASP A 7 17.70 -3.13 2.90
C ASP A 7 16.22 -3.50 3.10
N LEU A 8 15.30 -2.64 2.64
CA LEU A 8 13.86 -2.89 2.75
C LEU A 8 13.40 -3.98 1.78
N ILE A 9 13.93 -4.03 0.55
CA ILE A 9 13.65 -5.12 -0.39
C ILE A 9 14.11 -6.46 0.20
N ASP A 10 15.33 -6.52 0.72
CA ASP A 10 15.88 -7.72 1.35
C ASP A 10 15.02 -8.16 2.55
N GLY A 11 14.54 -7.22 3.34
CA GLY A 11 13.60 -7.48 4.44
C GLY A 11 12.28 -8.11 3.99
N VAL A 12 11.73 -7.67 2.85
CA VAL A 12 10.50 -8.23 2.26
C VAL A 12 10.74 -9.63 1.69
N LEU A 13 11.81 -9.81 0.92
CA LEU A 13 12.16 -11.09 0.29
C LEU A 13 12.49 -12.16 1.34
N ALA A 14 13.16 -11.77 2.42
CA ALA A 14 13.44 -12.65 3.56
C ALA A 14 12.23 -12.87 4.48
N ARG A 15 11.03 -12.36 4.12
CA ARG A 15 9.79 -12.46 4.92
C ARG A 15 9.91 -11.89 6.34
N ARG A 16 10.86 -10.98 6.60
CA ARG A 16 11.02 -10.27 7.88
C ARG A 16 10.12 -9.04 7.97
N ILE A 17 9.75 -8.46 6.83
CA ILE A 17 8.85 -7.32 6.71
C ILE A 17 7.67 -7.74 5.85
N ASP A 18 6.45 -7.47 6.32
CA ASP A 18 5.22 -7.67 5.56
C ASP A 18 4.55 -6.32 5.28
N PRO A 19 4.96 -5.61 4.20
CA PRO A 19 4.43 -4.30 3.87
C PRO A 19 2.99 -4.39 3.36
N GLY A 20 2.50 -5.58 2.98
CA GLY A 20 1.13 -5.76 2.48
C GLY A 20 0.07 -5.42 3.53
N ARG A 21 0.40 -5.52 4.82
CA ARG A 21 -0.53 -5.30 5.94
C ARG A 21 -1.06 -3.88 6.06
N VAL A 22 -0.42 -2.89 5.43
CA VAL A 22 -0.91 -1.50 5.46
C VAL A 22 -2.08 -1.28 4.53
N PHE A 23 -2.27 -2.15 3.52
CA PHE A 23 -3.39 -2.07 2.59
C PHE A 23 -4.64 -2.67 3.24
N ASP A 24 -5.53 -1.80 3.71
CA ASP A 24 -6.77 -2.13 4.39
C ASP A 24 -8.02 -1.92 3.52
N LEU A 25 -7.83 -1.38 2.31
CA LEU A 25 -8.87 -1.20 1.30
C LEU A 25 -8.40 -1.70 -0.06
N SER A 26 -9.21 -2.50 -0.76
CA SER A 26 -8.94 -2.93 -2.14
C SER A 26 -10.11 -2.56 -3.04
N LEU A 27 -9.84 -1.91 -4.16
CA LEU A 27 -10.85 -1.39 -5.10
C LEU A 27 -10.41 -1.64 -6.56
N PRO A 28 -11.34 -1.69 -7.54
CA PRO A 28 -10.98 -1.66 -8.95
C PRO A 28 -10.36 -0.31 -9.34
N LEU A 29 -9.52 -0.29 -10.39
CA LEU A 29 -8.80 0.89 -10.85
C LEU A 29 -9.74 2.05 -11.20
N ASP A 30 -10.89 1.75 -11.79
CA ASP A 30 -11.94 2.72 -12.14
C ASP A 30 -12.52 3.46 -10.92
N HIS A 31 -12.30 2.96 -9.71
CA HIS A 31 -12.77 3.54 -8.45
C HIS A 31 -11.66 4.31 -7.70
N VAL A 32 -10.60 4.74 -8.38
CA VAL A 32 -9.48 5.48 -7.79
C VAL A 32 -9.92 6.68 -6.91
N ALA A 33 -10.94 7.42 -7.34
CA ALA A 33 -11.47 8.57 -6.60
C ALA A 33 -12.02 8.18 -5.22
N GLU A 34 -12.65 7.00 -5.12
CA GLU A 34 -13.16 6.47 -3.85
C GLU A 34 -12.01 6.12 -2.89
N GLY A 35 -10.93 5.54 -3.42
CA GLY A 35 -9.72 5.22 -2.64
C GLY A 35 -9.09 6.47 -2.03
N TYR A 36 -8.98 7.56 -2.81
CA TYR A 36 -8.51 8.85 -2.28
C TYR A 36 -9.42 9.41 -1.20
N ARG A 37 -10.74 9.43 -1.44
CA ARG A 37 -11.72 9.92 -0.46
C ARG A 37 -11.68 9.12 0.85
N ALA A 38 -11.55 7.80 0.77
CA ALA A 38 -11.45 6.94 1.95
C ALA A 38 -10.20 7.23 2.79
N MET A 39 -9.06 7.51 2.15
CA MET A 39 -7.83 7.89 2.85
C MET A 39 -7.91 9.30 3.45
N ASP A 40 -8.53 10.25 2.76
CA ASP A 40 -8.74 11.63 3.23
C ASP A 40 -9.64 11.67 4.48
N GLU A 41 -10.77 10.98 4.42
CA GLU A 41 -11.73 10.84 5.52
C GLU A 41 -11.26 9.88 6.63
N ARG A 42 -10.03 9.37 6.54
CA ARG A 42 -9.43 8.41 7.51
C ARG A 42 -10.24 7.13 7.72
N ARG A 43 -10.99 6.70 6.70
CA ARG A 43 -11.67 5.39 6.65
C ARG A 43 -10.75 4.26 6.18
N ALA A 44 -9.63 4.60 5.53
CA ALA A 44 -8.60 3.65 5.10
C ALA A 44 -7.18 4.21 5.36
N ILE A 45 -6.24 3.32 5.67
CA ILE A 45 -4.81 3.59 5.82
C ILE A 45 -4.13 3.62 4.44
N LYS A 46 -4.33 2.57 3.62
CA LYS A 46 -3.87 2.50 2.23
C LYS A 46 -4.84 1.72 1.35
N ALA A 47 -5.15 2.31 0.20
CA ALA A 47 -5.89 1.65 -0.86
C ALA A 47 -4.95 0.90 -1.82
N LEU A 48 -5.30 -0.34 -2.16
CA LEU A 48 -4.72 -1.14 -3.22
C LEU A 48 -5.69 -1.16 -4.41
N LEU A 49 -5.28 -0.59 -5.54
CA LEU A 49 -6.09 -0.64 -6.76
C LEU A 49 -5.76 -1.90 -7.55
N LYS A 50 -6.80 -2.57 -8.03
CA LYS A 50 -6.72 -3.75 -8.90
C LYS A 50 -7.03 -3.35 -10.34
N PRO A 51 -6.23 -3.79 -11.34
CA PRO A 51 -6.51 -3.55 -12.74
C PRO A 51 -7.90 -4.02 -13.16
#